data_AF-A0A484YDM0-F1
#
_entry.id   AF-A0A484YDM0-F1
#
_cell.length_a   1.000
_cell.length_b   1.000
_cell.length_c   1.000
_cell.angle_alpha   90.00
_cell.angle_beta   90.00
_cell.angle_gamma   90.00
#
_symmetry.space_group_name_H-M   'P 1'
#
loop_
_entity.id
_entity.type
_entity.pdbx_description
1 polymer ?
#
loop_
_entity_poly.entity_id
_entity_poly.type
_entity_poly.pdbx_seq_one_letter_code
_entity_poly.pdbx_strand_id
1 'polypeptide(L)'
;MAITLGIVSDAPLLNQVLILSGIAILVTVGVYGLVGLIVKLDDIGYWLEEKSSAVARGIGKGLLVLAPWLMKSLSIVGTLAMFLVGGGIVVHGIAPLHHAIEHFASAQGSLVATILPTLLNLVIGFIIGVVVVLVVKMVGKVRGTSH
;
A
#
# COMPACT_ATOMS: atom_id res chain seq x y z
N MET A 1 8.55 -8.07 1.28
CA MET A 1 9.06 -8.82 2.45
C MET A 1 8.57 -10.26 2.50
N ALA A 2 7.27 -10.54 2.32
CA ALA A 2 6.80 -11.93 2.23
C ALA A 2 7.32 -12.66 0.98
N ILE A 3 7.33 -11.99 -0.18
CA ILE A 3 7.82 -12.56 -1.46
C ILE A 3 9.34 -12.83 -1.40
N THR A 4 10.11 -12.00 -0.69
CA THR A 4 11.57 -12.18 -0.53
C THR A 4 11.92 -13.36 0.40
N LEU A 5 11.05 -13.74 1.34
CA LEU A 5 11.30 -14.89 2.20
C LEU A 5 11.09 -16.23 1.46
N GLY A 6 10.20 -16.27 0.47
CA GLY A 6 9.98 -17.43 -0.39
C GLY A 6 11.04 -17.64 -1.47
N ILE A 7 11.80 -16.61 -1.85
CA ILE A 7 12.89 -16.69 -2.84
C ILE A 7 14.25 -16.95 -2.16
N VAL A 8 14.40 -16.50 -0.90
CA VAL A 8 15.67 -16.56 -0.17
C VAL A 8 15.65 -17.65 0.91
N SER A 9 14.61 -18.50 0.94
CA SER A 9 14.45 -19.59 1.93
C SER A 9 15.60 -20.59 1.93
N ASP A 10 16.33 -20.72 0.81
CA ASP A 10 17.51 -21.58 0.68
C ASP A 10 18.85 -20.87 0.99
N ALA A 11 18.85 -19.56 1.26
CA ALA A 11 20.07 -18.82 1.60
C ALA A 11 20.33 -18.76 3.11
N PRO A 12 21.59 -18.58 3.55
CA PRO A 12 21.93 -18.43 4.97
C PRO A 12 21.07 -17.36 5.65
N LEU A 13 20.56 -17.66 6.85
CA LEU A 13 19.71 -16.75 7.66
C LEU A 13 20.28 -15.32 7.74
N LEU A 14 21.61 -15.20 7.81
CA LEU A 14 22.32 -13.92 7.89
C LEU A 14 22.08 -13.05 6.64
N ASN A 15 22.06 -13.63 5.44
CA ASN A 15 21.78 -12.91 4.20
C ASN A 15 20.33 -12.45 4.13
N GLN A 16 19.37 -13.29 4.58
CA GLN A 16 17.96 -12.91 4.65
C GLN A 16 17.76 -11.70 5.56
N VAL A 17 18.36 -11.73 6.77
CA VAL A 17 18.25 -10.64 7.74
C VAL A 17 18.85 -9.35 7.19
N LEU A 18 20.03 -9.40 6.56
CA LEU A 18 20.65 -8.22 5.97
C LEU A 18 19.81 -7.60 4.85
N ILE A 19 19.30 -8.43 3.93
CA ILE A 19 18.49 -7.93 2.81
C ILE A 19 17.16 -7.36 3.31
N LEU A 20 16.46 -8.08 4.18
CA LEU A 20 15.18 -7.64 4.72
C LEU A 20 15.34 -6.35 5.53
N SER A 21 16.33 -6.27 6.42
CA SER A 21 16.58 -5.04 7.20
C SER A 21 16.99 -3.86 6.31
N GLY A 22 17.83 -4.09 5.29
CA GLY A 22 18.21 -3.07 4.32
C GLY A 22 17.01 -2.51 3.56
N ILE A 23 16.14 -3.39 3.04
CA ILE A 23 14.89 -2.99 2.36
C ILE A 23 13.95 -2.28 3.33
N ALA A 24 13.84 -2.75 4.59
CA ALA A 24 12.99 -2.11 5.60
C ALA A 24 13.37 -0.64 5.81
N ILE A 25 14.67 -0.38 6.00
CA ILE A 25 15.19 0.97 6.23
C ILE A 25 15.00 1.82 4.98
N LEU A 26 15.34 1.29 3.81
CA LEU A 26 15.20 2.02 2.53
C LEU A 26 13.75 2.43 2.29
N VAL A 27 12.79 1.52 2.47
CA VAL A 27 11.36 1.82 2.29
C VAL A 27 10.87 2.80 3.35
N THR A 28 11.32 2.65 4.61
CA THR A 28 10.97 3.59 5.69
C THR A 28 11.41 5.00 5.34
N VAL A 29 12.69 5.19 5.00
CA VAL A 29 13.22 6.49 4.59
C VAL A 29 12.55 7.00 3.33
N GLY A 30 12.31 6.13 2.34
CA GLY A 30 11.66 6.50 1.08
C GLY A 30 10.23 7.01 1.28
N VAL A 31 9.41 6.33 2.07
CA VAL A 31 8.02 6.73 2.33
C VAL A 31 7.97 8.02 3.16
N TYR A 32 8.70 8.09 4.27
CA TYR A 32 8.73 9.31 5.10
C TYR A 32 9.35 10.50 4.36
N GLY A 33 10.37 10.27 3.54
CA GLY A 33 10.97 11.28 2.69
C GLY A 33 10.01 11.81 1.63
N LEU A 34 9.25 10.92 0.98
CA LEU A 34 8.20 11.30 0.03
C LEU A 34 7.11 12.15 0.72
N VAL A 35 6.59 11.69 1.86
CA VAL A 35 5.58 12.43 2.62
C VAL A 35 6.11 13.78 3.10
N GLY A 36 7.34 13.83 3.61
CA GLY A 36 7.99 15.07 4.04
C GLY A 36 8.21 16.06 2.90
N LEU A 37 8.54 15.57 1.70
CA LEU A 37 8.64 16.41 0.50
C LEU A 37 7.28 17.04 0.15
N ILE A 38 6.20 16.27 0.23
CA ILE A 38 4.84 16.75 -0.04
C ILE A 38 4.45 17.87 0.93
N VAL A 39 4.68 17.66 2.23
CA VAL A 39 4.40 18.67 3.27
C VAL A 39 5.24 19.93 3.03
N LYS A 40 6.52 19.77 2.67
CA LYS A 40 7.38 20.92 2.40
C LYS A 40 6.96 21.71 1.15
N LEU A 41 6.40 21.03 0.14
CA LEU A 41 5.81 21.70 -1.02
C LEU A 41 4.57 22.51 -0.60
N ASP A 42 3.75 22.01 0.31
CA ASP A 42 2.59 22.74 0.86
C ASP A 42 3.03 24.02 1.59
N ASP A 43 4.03 23.93 2.47
CA ASP A 43 4.60 25.09 3.19
C ASP A 43 5.18 26.14 2.23
N ILE A 44 5.88 25.69 1.18
CA ILE A 44 6.39 26.57 0.13
C ILE A 44 5.24 27.22 -0.63
N GLY A 45 4.16 26.49 -0.89
CA GLY A 45 2.95 27.01 -1.54
C GLY A 45 2.34 28.17 -0.77
N TYR A 46 2.22 28.02 0.55
CA TYR A 46 1.75 29.08 1.46
C TYR A 46 2.65 30.31 1.39
N TRP A 47 3.97 30.12 1.49
CA TRP A 47 4.93 31.24 1.42
C TRP A 47 4.90 31.97 0.06
N LEU A 48 4.68 31.25 -1.06
CA LEU A 48 4.54 31.87 -2.37
C LEU A 48 3.25 32.68 -2.52
N GLU A 49 2.16 32.29 -1.84
CA GLU A 49 0.90 33.02 -1.87
C GLU A 49 1.01 34.41 -1.23
N GLU A 50 1.89 34.56 -0.24
CA GLU A 50 2.10 35.82 0.49
C GLU A 50 2.96 36.84 -0.27
N LYS A 51 3.55 36.45 -1.42
CA LYS A 51 4.30 37.37 -2.28
C LYS A 51 3.39 38.30 -3.09
N SER A 52 3.90 39.51 -3.35
CA SER A 52 3.25 40.54 -4.19
C SER A 52 3.19 40.20 -5.68
N SER A 53 4.01 39.25 -6.16
CA SER A 53 4.01 38.83 -7.57
C SER A 53 2.79 37.97 -7.89
N ALA A 54 1.98 38.42 -8.87
CA ALA A 54 0.80 37.69 -9.33
C ALA A 54 1.12 36.27 -9.82
N VAL A 55 2.30 36.07 -10.43
CA VAL A 55 2.78 34.76 -10.88
C VAL A 55 3.14 33.86 -9.70
N ALA A 56 3.87 34.39 -8.71
CA ALA A 56 4.21 33.64 -7.51
C ALA A 56 2.96 33.22 -6.74
N ARG A 57 1.98 34.12 -6.64
CA ARG A 57 0.70 33.88 -5.97
C ARG A 57 -0.15 32.82 -6.70
N GLY A 58 -0.14 32.83 -8.04
CA GLY A 58 -0.81 31.82 -8.85
C GLY A 58 -0.21 30.42 -8.66
N ILE A 59 1.13 30.32 -8.63
CA ILE A 59 1.83 29.05 -8.36
C ILE A 59 1.57 28.58 -6.93
N GLY A 60 1.64 29.48 -5.94
CA GLY A 60 1.37 29.18 -4.54
C GLY A 60 -0.03 28.59 -4.33
N LYS A 61 -1.06 29.23 -4.90
CA LYS A 61 -2.44 28.70 -4.88
C LYS A 61 -2.57 27.34 -5.56
N GLY A 62 -1.90 27.13 -6.69
CA GLY A 62 -1.88 25.83 -7.36
C GLY A 62 -1.32 24.74 -6.47
N LEU A 63 -0.21 25.01 -5.79
CA LEU A 63 0.48 24.06 -4.91
C LEU A 63 -0.36 23.71 -3.67
N LEU A 64 -0.98 24.72 -3.04
CA LEU A 64 -1.89 24.56 -1.89
C LEU A 64 -3.14 23.72 -2.22
N VAL A 65 -3.65 23.77 -3.46
CA VAL A 65 -4.80 22.94 -3.88
C VAL A 65 -4.36 21.51 -4.20
N LEU A 66 -3.16 21.34 -4.74
CA LEU A 66 -2.63 20.02 -5.11
C LEU A 66 -2.20 19.19 -3.90
N ALA A 67 -1.63 19.81 -2.85
CA ALA A 67 -1.15 19.08 -1.67
C ALA A 67 -2.23 18.23 -0.96
N PRO A 68 -3.45 18.75 -0.65
CA PRO A 68 -4.54 17.94 -0.08
C PRO A 68 -4.99 16.82 -1.00
N TRP A 69 -5.01 17.05 -2.31
CA TRP A 69 -5.45 16.06 -3.28
C TRP A 69 -4.45 14.91 -3.39
N LEU A 70 -3.15 15.22 -3.37
CA LEU A 70 -2.07 14.25 -3.34
C LEU A 70 -2.12 13.40 -2.05
N MET A 71 -2.36 14.02 -0.88
CA MET A 71 -2.50 13.30 0.38
C MET A 71 -3.70 12.34 0.38
N LYS A 72 -4.85 12.77 -0.17
CA LYS A 72 -6.04 11.91 -0.30
C LYS A 72 -5.82 10.74 -1.26
N SER A 73 -5.18 10.99 -2.41
CA SER A 73 -4.92 9.93 -3.39
C SER A 73 -3.92 8.91 -2.84
N LEU A 74 -2.86 9.35 -2.14
CA LEU A 74 -1.92 8.48 -1.42
C LEU A 74 -2.62 7.59 -0.40
N SER A 75 -3.63 8.09 0.33
CA SER A 75 -4.40 7.30 1.29
C SER A 75 -5.20 6.17 0.61
N ILE A 76 -5.87 6.47 -0.50
CA ILE A 76 -6.63 5.47 -1.27
C ILE A 76 -5.68 4.43 -1.87
N VAL A 77 -4.62 4.88 -2.54
CA VAL A 77 -3.62 4.00 -3.15
C VAL A 77 -2.93 3.15 -2.08
N GLY A 78 -2.58 3.74 -0.93
CA GLY A 78 -1.99 3.05 0.21
C GLY A 78 -2.91 1.95 0.74
N THR A 79 -4.20 2.23 0.86
CA THR A 79 -5.21 1.25 1.31
C THR A 79 -5.35 0.10 0.32
N LEU A 80 -5.43 0.40 -0.99
CA LEU A 80 -5.46 -0.61 -2.04
C LEU A 80 -4.18 -1.47 -2.03
N ALA A 81 -3.02 -0.84 -1.84
CA ALA A 81 -1.74 -1.53 -1.73
C ALA A 81 -1.70 -2.47 -0.51
N MET A 82 -2.22 -2.03 0.65
CA MET A 82 -2.29 -2.88 1.84
C MET A 82 -3.20 -4.09 1.62
N PHE A 83 -4.34 -3.95 0.95
CA PHE A 83 -5.20 -5.09 0.59
C PHE A 83 -4.54 -6.02 -0.41
N LEU A 84 -3.86 -5.48 -1.43
CA LEU A 84 -3.16 -6.29 -2.42
C LEU A 84 -2.03 -7.11 -1.78
N VAL A 85 -1.22 -6.47 -0.92
CA VAL A 85 -0.11 -7.12 -0.22
C VAL A 85 -0.64 -8.16 0.78
N GLY A 86 -1.64 -7.80 1.58
CA GLY A 86 -2.25 -8.73 2.55
C GLY A 86 -2.93 -9.91 1.88
N GLY A 87 -3.73 -9.68 0.84
CA GLY A 87 -4.38 -10.73 0.07
C GLY A 87 -3.38 -11.65 -0.63
N GLY A 88 -2.30 -11.10 -1.19
CA GLY A 88 -1.20 -11.88 -1.73
C GLY A 88 -0.55 -12.79 -0.69
N ILE A 89 -0.31 -12.31 0.52
CA ILE A 89 0.24 -13.12 1.62
C ILE A 89 -0.68 -14.30 1.95
N VAL A 90 -2.00 -14.06 2.06
CA VAL A 90 -2.96 -15.13 2.40
C VAL A 90 -3.07 -16.16 1.26
N VAL A 91 -3.18 -15.69 0.02
CA VAL A 91 -3.31 -16.57 -1.15
C VAL A 91 -2.09 -17.48 -1.30
N HIS A 92 -0.88 -16.95 -1.11
CA HIS A 92 0.34 -17.77 -1.15
C HIS A 92 0.46 -18.71 0.06
N GLY A 93 -0.09 -18.33 1.23
CA GLY A 93 -0.10 -19.18 2.42
C GLY A 93 -1.06 -20.38 2.34
N ILE A 94 -2.02 -20.37 1.41
CA ILE A 94 -3.04 -21.41 1.24
C ILE A 94 -2.81 -22.09 -0.13
N ALA A 95 -2.02 -23.16 -0.15
CA ALA A 95 -1.60 -23.86 -1.38
C ALA A 95 -2.76 -24.21 -2.35
N PRO A 96 -3.95 -24.68 -1.90
CA PRO A 96 -5.08 -24.92 -2.80
C PRO A 96 -5.61 -23.64 -3.49
N LEU A 97 -5.55 -22.50 -2.80
CA LEU A 97 -6.06 -21.22 -3.30
C LEU A 97 -5.13 -20.66 -4.39
N HIS A 98 -3.81 -20.78 -4.17
CA HIS A 98 -2.79 -20.39 -5.13
C HIS A 98 -2.90 -21.19 -6.43
N HIS A 99 -2.97 -22.52 -6.36
CA HIS A 99 -3.10 -23.36 -7.56
C HIS A 99 -4.41 -23.17 -8.31
N ALA A 100 -5.53 -22.91 -7.61
CA ALA A 100 -6.80 -22.61 -8.27
C ALA A 100 -6.72 -21.30 -9.08
N ILE A 101 -6.04 -20.28 -8.56
CA ILE A 101 -5.85 -19.00 -9.24
C ILE A 101 -4.89 -19.15 -10.43
N GLU A 102 -3.80 -19.90 -10.29
CA GLU A 102 -2.86 -20.16 -11.38
C GLU A 102 -3.47 -21.00 -12.51
N HIS A 103 -4.23 -22.05 -12.17
CA HIS A 103 -4.91 -22.88 -13.15
C HIS A 103 -6.00 -22.09 -13.90
N PHE A 104 -6.69 -21.18 -13.21
CA PHE A 104 -7.66 -20.31 -13.86
C PHE A 104 -6.97 -19.27 -14.76
N ALA A 105 -5.89 -18.63 -14.28
CA ALA A 105 -5.17 -17.60 -15.02
C ALA A 105 -4.40 -18.14 -16.25
N SER A 106 -3.82 -19.33 -16.15
CA SER A 106 -3.12 -20.00 -17.26
C SER A 106 -4.03 -20.44 -18.40
N ALA A 107 -5.34 -20.55 -18.15
CA ALA A 107 -6.35 -20.81 -19.18
C ALA A 107 -6.75 -19.55 -19.99
N GLN A 108 -6.20 -18.38 -19.68
CA GLN A 108 -6.41 -17.13 -20.42
C GLN A 108 -5.14 -16.62 -21.11
N GLY A 109 -5.29 -15.71 -22.09
CA GLY A 109 -4.17 -15.08 -22.80
C GLY A 109 -3.20 -14.33 -21.88
N SER A 110 -1.93 -14.18 -22.30
CA SER A 110 -0.81 -13.77 -21.42
C SER A 110 -1.03 -12.44 -20.68
N LEU A 111 -1.77 -11.50 -21.27
CA LEU A 111 -2.08 -10.22 -20.64
C LEU A 111 -3.08 -10.37 -19.47
N VAL A 112 -4.06 -11.26 -19.63
CA VAL A 112 -5.02 -11.62 -18.57
C VAL A 112 -4.32 -12.41 -17.48
N ALA A 113 -3.44 -13.35 -17.84
CA ALA A 113 -2.68 -14.16 -16.88
C ALA A 113 -1.78 -13.33 -15.94
N THR A 114 -1.36 -12.13 -16.37
CA THR A 114 -0.51 -11.25 -15.56
C THR A 114 -1.32 -10.34 -14.61
N ILE A 115 -2.48 -9.86 -15.06
CA ILE A 115 -3.31 -8.89 -14.31
C ILE A 115 -4.28 -9.60 -13.36
N LEU A 116 -4.78 -10.76 -13.77
CA LEU A 116 -5.83 -11.48 -13.06
C LEU A 116 -5.41 -11.92 -11.65
N PRO A 117 -4.19 -12.47 -11.42
CA PRO A 117 -3.75 -12.82 -10.07
C PRO A 117 -3.69 -11.61 -9.13
N THR A 118 -3.23 -10.46 -9.63
CA THR A 118 -3.17 -9.20 -8.86
C THR A 118 -4.57 -8.73 -8.46
N LEU A 119 -5.53 -8.76 -9.40
CA LEU A 119 -6.92 -8.40 -9.11
C LEU A 119 -7.58 -9.37 -8.12
N LEU A 120 -7.34 -10.68 -8.28
CA LEU A 120 -7.89 -11.69 -7.36
C LEU A 120 -7.30 -11.53 -5.96
N ASN A 121 -5.99 -11.30 -5.84
CA ASN A 121 -5.35 -11.01 -4.56
C ASN A 121 -5.95 -9.76 -3.89
N LEU A 122 -6.22 -8.70 -4.66
CA LEU A 122 -6.87 -7.48 -4.16
C LEU A 122 -8.27 -7.78 -3.61
N VAL A 123 -9.09 -8.51 -4.37
CA VAL A 123 -10.48 -8.86 -3.98
C VAL A 123 -10.47 -9.75 -2.74
N ILE A 124 -9.63 -10.79 -2.70
CA ILE A 124 -9.50 -11.69 -1.56
C ILE A 124 -9.02 -10.93 -0.33
N GLY A 125 -7.99 -10.09 -0.47
CA GLY A 125 -7.49 -9.24 0.61
C GLY A 125 -8.55 -8.28 1.15
N PHE A 126 -9.37 -7.70 0.27
CA PHE A 126 -10.50 -6.86 0.67
C PHE A 126 -11.57 -7.65 1.44
N ILE A 127 -11.99 -8.82 0.94
CA ILE A 127 -12.99 -9.67 1.61
C ILE A 127 -12.52 -10.05 3.02
N ILE A 128 -11.27 -10.51 3.13
CA ILE A 128 -10.67 -10.87 4.42
C ILE A 128 -10.62 -9.65 5.35
N GLY A 129 -10.18 -8.49 4.85
CA GLY A 129 -10.16 -7.25 5.61
C GLY A 129 -11.53 -6.88 6.17
N VAL A 130 -12.58 -6.97 5.36
CA VAL A 130 -13.97 -6.72 5.79
C VAL A 130 -14.40 -7.72 6.86
N VAL A 131 -14.15 -9.02 6.66
CA VAL A 131 -14.51 -10.07 7.62
C VAL A 131 -13.82 -9.83 8.97
N VAL A 132 -12.52 -9.54 8.96
CA VAL A 132 -11.76 -9.25 10.19
C VAL A 132 -12.33 -8.04 10.91
N VAL A 133 -12.62 -6.94 10.21
CA VAL A 133 -13.22 -5.74 10.82
C VAL A 133 -14.60 -6.05 11.42
N LEU A 134 -15.43 -6.85 10.75
CA LEU A 134 -16.73 -7.25 11.27
C LEU A 134 -16.61 -8.10 12.54
N VAL A 135 -15.69 -9.07 12.56
CA VAL A 135 -15.42 -9.91 13.75
C VAL A 135 -14.91 -9.06 14.91
N VAL A 136 -13.95 -8.18 14.67
CA VAL A 136 -13.41 -7.28 15.71
C VAL A 136 -14.50 -6.36 16.26
N LYS A 137 -15.36 -5.81 15.39
CA LYS A 137 -16.51 -4.99 15.84
C LYS A 137 -17.52 -5.80 16.64
N MET A 138 -17.84 -7.03 16.24
CA MET A 138 -18.72 -7.91 17.00
C MET A 138 -18.13 -8.26 18.37
N VAL A 139 -16.85 -8.61 18.43
CA VAL A 139 -16.15 -8.92 19.68
C VAL A 139 -16.06 -7.67 20.57
N GLY A 140 -15.77 -6.49 20.03
CA GLY A 140 -15.76 -5.23 20.77
C GLY A 140 -17.13 -4.88 21.35
N LYS A 141 -18.19 -5.09 20.56
CA LYS A 141 -19.58 -4.91 21.00
C LYS A 141 -19.96 -5.88 22.12
N VAL A 142 -19.50 -7.14 22.07
CA VAL A 142 -19.74 -8.15 23.11
C VAL A 142 -18.87 -7.90 24.36
N ARG A 143 -17.68 -7.33 24.20
CA ARG A 143 -16.76 -6.98 25.30
C ARG A 143 -17.12 -5.64 25.99
N GLY A 144 -18.20 -4.99 25.59
CA GLY A 144 -18.72 -3.78 26.25
C GLY A 144 -17.83 -2.54 26.11
N THR A 145 -16.95 -2.49 25.09
CA THR A 145 -16.12 -1.29 24.87
C THR A 145 -17.00 -0.21 24.23
N SER A 146 -17.52 0.68 25.07
CA SER A 146 -18.06 1.97 24.63
C SER A 146 -16.89 2.87 24.24
N HIS A 147 -17.03 3.52 23.10
CA HIS A 147 -16.14 4.48 22.41
C HIS A 147 -15.21 3.90 21.36
#